data_AF-A0AA42I447-F1
#
_entry.id   AF-A0AA42I447-F1
#
_cell.length_a   1.000
_cell.length_b   1.000
_cell.length_c   1.000
_cell.angle_alpha   90.00
_cell.angle_beta   90.00
_cell.angle_gamma   90.00
#
_symmetry.space_group_name_H-M   'P 1'
#
loop_
_entity.id
_entity.type
_entity.pdbx_description
1 polymer ?
#
loop_
_entity_poly.entity_id
_entity_poly.type
_entity_poly.pdbx_seq_one_letter_code
_entity_poly.pdbx_strand_id
1 'polypeptide(L)'
;MKKLFITFILGTVISIPAFAQPASKDSIKQLLKITKSAQFLGQMSPQISNMMHSSIEKFTQGKQLTTKQELALVNYSQELGKIMQEQLTWAKLEPEMIKIYAEEFTQEEIDGMIQFYKTPVGQSTIDKMPIVMQKSMQVGYKQMDAITPKIMQAAEKFAKEMQAE
;
A
#
# COMPACT_ATOMS: atom_id res chain seq x y z
N MET A 1 3.35 -78.00 3.38
CA MET A 1 4.74 -77.51 3.25
C MET A 1 4.90 -76.79 1.92
N LYS A 2 5.10 -75.46 1.94
CA LYS A 2 5.93 -74.68 1.02
C LYS A 2 5.83 -73.21 1.47
N LYS A 3 6.91 -72.75 2.10
CA LYS A 3 7.11 -71.39 2.59
C LYS A 3 7.38 -70.50 1.38
N LEU A 4 6.79 -69.32 1.28
CA LEU A 4 7.26 -68.29 0.36
C LEU A 4 7.43 -66.97 1.10
N PHE A 5 8.61 -66.40 0.92
CA PHE A 5 9.22 -65.34 1.70
C PHE A 5 8.53 -63.98 1.50
N ILE A 6 8.42 -63.26 2.61
CA ILE A 6 8.06 -61.84 2.71
C ILE A 6 9.24 -61.02 2.17
N THR A 7 9.01 -60.21 1.13
CA THR A 7 9.92 -59.13 0.74
C THR A 7 9.22 -57.80 1.00
N PHE A 8 9.51 -57.21 2.16
CA PHE A 8 9.07 -55.87 2.53
C PHE A 8 10.06 -54.88 1.91
N ILE A 9 9.73 -54.29 0.76
CA ILE A 9 10.49 -53.18 0.18
C ILE A 9 10.13 -51.94 1.00
N LEU A 10 11.00 -51.61 1.96
CA LEU A 10 10.96 -50.36 2.71
C LEU A 10 11.38 -49.23 1.74
N GLY A 11 10.42 -48.64 1.05
CA GLY A 11 10.63 -47.46 0.21
C GLY A 11 10.91 -46.24 1.07
N THR A 12 12.17 -45.93 1.30
CA THR A 12 12.61 -44.63 1.82
C THR A 12 12.20 -43.54 0.84
N VAL A 13 11.13 -42.81 1.19
CA VAL A 13 10.78 -41.54 0.54
C VAL A 13 11.84 -40.52 0.95
N ILE A 14 12.81 -40.28 0.06
CA ILE A 14 13.70 -39.13 0.17
C ILE A 14 12.83 -37.90 -0.11
N SER A 15 12.32 -37.28 0.95
CA SER A 15 11.70 -35.97 0.86
C SER A 15 12.82 -34.96 0.63
N ILE A 16 13.10 -34.65 -0.63
CA ILE A 16 13.95 -33.51 -0.96
C ILE A 16 13.23 -32.28 -0.41
N PRO A 17 13.87 -31.43 0.42
CA PRO A 17 13.26 -30.16 0.78
C PRO A 17 13.01 -29.40 -0.52
N ALA A 18 11.74 -29.19 -0.85
CA ALA A 18 11.33 -28.31 -1.93
C ALA A 18 11.78 -26.90 -1.53
N PHE A 19 13.02 -26.56 -1.84
CA PHE A 19 13.46 -25.17 -1.82
C PHE A 19 12.62 -24.47 -2.88
N ALA A 20 11.64 -23.72 -2.40
CA ALA A 20 10.74 -23.00 -3.26
C ALA A 20 11.57 -22.06 -4.14
N GLN A 21 11.44 -22.22 -5.46
CA GLN A 21 12.22 -21.47 -6.43
C GLN A 21 11.96 -19.97 -6.24
N PRO A 22 13.01 -19.11 -6.20
CA PRO A 22 12.80 -17.67 -6.14
C PRO A 22 11.94 -17.19 -7.31
N ALA A 23 11.06 -16.22 -7.07
CA ALA A 23 10.22 -15.67 -8.11
C ALA A 23 11.05 -14.98 -9.21
N SER A 24 10.72 -15.27 -10.46
CA SER A 24 11.36 -14.67 -11.62
C SER A 24 10.92 -13.22 -11.82
N LYS A 25 11.86 -12.41 -12.32
CA LYS A 25 11.61 -11.01 -12.68
C LYS A 25 10.42 -10.87 -13.66
N ASP A 26 10.28 -11.79 -14.61
CA ASP A 26 9.25 -11.70 -15.63
C ASP A 26 7.86 -12.03 -15.08
N SER A 27 7.73 -13.04 -14.22
CA SER A 27 6.47 -13.33 -13.52
C SER A 27 6.06 -12.16 -12.62
N ILE A 28 7.00 -11.57 -11.88
CA ILE A 28 6.70 -10.41 -11.03
C ILE A 28 6.26 -9.21 -11.87
N LYS A 29 6.94 -8.92 -12.98
CA LYS A 29 6.50 -7.87 -13.92
C LYS A 29 5.09 -8.11 -14.45
N GLN A 30 4.78 -9.36 -14.79
CA GLN A 30 3.44 -9.73 -15.21
C GLN A 30 2.42 -9.49 -14.10
N LEU A 31 2.72 -9.89 -12.86
CA LEU A 31 1.87 -9.63 -11.70
C LEU A 31 1.60 -8.14 -11.53
N LEU A 32 2.66 -7.32 -11.46
CA LEU A 32 2.57 -5.85 -11.30
C LEU A 32 1.76 -5.18 -12.42
N LYS A 33 1.84 -5.71 -13.65
CA LYS A 33 1.03 -5.25 -14.77
C LYS A 33 -0.44 -5.62 -14.61
N ILE A 34 -0.74 -6.86 -14.25
CA ILE A 34 -2.12 -7.35 -14.08
C ILE A 34 -2.81 -6.64 -12.91
N THR A 35 -2.07 -6.35 -11.84
CA THR A 35 -2.57 -5.58 -10.68
C THR A 35 -2.60 -4.08 -10.92
N LYS A 36 -2.24 -3.60 -12.12
CA LYS A 36 -2.29 -2.19 -12.53
C LYS A 36 -1.46 -1.27 -11.61
N SER A 37 -0.33 -1.74 -11.10
CA SER A 37 0.48 -1.00 -10.10
C SER A 37 0.95 0.37 -10.60
N ALA A 38 1.33 0.49 -11.88
CA ALA A 38 1.68 1.77 -12.49
C ALA A 38 0.50 2.76 -12.55
N GLN A 39 -0.70 2.26 -12.84
CA GLN A 39 -1.91 3.07 -12.86
C GLN A 39 -2.28 3.54 -11.45
N PHE A 40 -2.14 2.65 -10.45
CA PHE A 40 -2.38 3.00 -9.06
C PHE A 40 -1.47 4.15 -8.60
N LEU A 41 -0.17 4.11 -8.95
CA LEU A 41 0.75 5.23 -8.70
C LEU A 41 0.23 6.54 -9.33
N GLY A 42 -0.22 6.50 -10.58
CA GLY A 42 -0.80 7.67 -11.25
C GLY A 42 -2.07 8.20 -10.57
N GLN A 43 -2.88 7.31 -9.99
CA GLN A 43 -4.09 7.68 -9.23
C GLN A 43 -3.77 8.32 -7.87
N MET A 44 -2.60 8.06 -7.29
CA MET A 44 -2.17 8.70 -6.04
C MET A 44 -1.71 10.15 -6.25
N SER A 45 -1.24 10.51 -7.44
CA SER A 45 -0.70 11.87 -7.70
C SER A 45 -1.68 13.00 -7.35
N PRO A 46 -2.96 12.99 -7.77
CA PRO A 46 -3.92 14.02 -7.38
C PRO A 46 -4.16 14.09 -5.87
N GLN A 47 -4.14 12.94 -5.17
CA GLN A 47 -4.32 12.90 -3.72
C GLN A 47 -3.14 13.57 -2.99
N ILE A 48 -1.91 13.35 -3.46
CA ILE A 48 -0.71 14.01 -2.94
C ILE A 48 -0.79 15.52 -3.19
N SER A 49 -1.17 15.93 -4.41
CA SER A 49 -1.36 17.36 -4.74
C SER A 49 -2.41 18.04 -3.85
N ASN A 50 -3.53 17.38 -3.59
CA ASN A 50 -4.57 17.89 -2.68
C ASN A 50 -4.07 18.01 -1.24
N MET A 51 -3.30 17.03 -0.76
CA MET A 51 -2.69 17.08 0.57
C MET A 51 -1.71 18.25 0.71
N MET A 52 -0.91 18.50 -0.33
CA MET A 52 -0.03 19.66 -0.38
C MET A 52 -0.81 20.97 -0.37
N HIS A 53 -1.87 21.08 -1.18
CA HIS A 53 -2.71 22.29 -1.22
C HIS A 53 -3.31 22.59 0.16
N SER A 54 -3.88 21.58 0.82
CA SER A 54 -4.39 21.72 2.19
C SER A 54 -3.29 22.10 3.21
N SER A 55 -2.06 21.64 2.99
CA SER A 55 -0.92 22.03 3.85
C SER A 55 -0.54 23.49 3.66
N ILE A 56 -0.58 23.99 2.42
CA ILE A 56 -0.36 25.41 2.11
C ILE A 56 -1.46 26.26 2.76
N GLU A 57 -2.73 25.90 2.62
CA GLU A 57 -3.85 26.62 3.25
C GLU A 57 -3.69 26.70 4.78
N LYS A 58 -3.28 25.60 5.42
CA LYS A 58 -2.99 25.58 6.86
C LYS A 58 -1.82 26.48 7.23
N PHE A 59 -0.76 26.49 6.42
CA PHE A 59 0.42 27.32 6.65
C PHE A 59 0.10 28.81 6.52
N THR A 60 -0.67 29.21 5.52
CA THR A 60 -1.07 30.60 5.32
C THR A 60 -2.13 31.06 6.32
N GLN A 61 -2.80 30.14 7.00
CA GLN A 61 -3.88 30.40 7.95
C GLN A 61 -5.02 31.24 7.34
N GLY A 62 -5.20 31.18 6.01
CA GLY A 62 -6.16 32.01 5.28
C GLY A 62 -5.83 33.51 5.27
N LYS A 63 -4.61 33.92 5.67
CA LYS A 63 -4.17 35.32 5.57
C LYS A 63 -3.98 35.70 4.10
N GLN A 64 -4.36 36.93 3.76
CA GLN A 64 -3.96 37.50 2.48
C GLN A 64 -2.44 37.57 2.41
N LEU A 65 -1.90 37.05 1.32
CA LEU A 65 -0.49 37.03 1.06
C LEU A 65 -0.08 38.31 0.34
N THR A 66 1.11 38.78 0.64
CA THR A 66 1.76 39.79 -0.21
C THR A 66 2.12 39.17 -1.55
N THR A 67 2.25 39.99 -2.60
CA THR A 67 2.68 39.53 -3.94
C THR A 67 3.98 38.69 -3.90
N LYS A 68 4.92 39.06 -3.01
CA LYS A 68 6.17 38.29 -2.82
C LYS A 68 5.92 36.90 -2.24
N GLN A 69 4.97 36.77 -1.32
CA GLN A 69 4.62 35.49 -0.71
C GLN A 69 3.82 34.60 -1.67
N GLU A 70 2.90 35.18 -2.44
CA GLU A 70 2.17 34.45 -3.50
C GLU A 70 3.14 33.88 -4.53
N LEU A 71 4.07 34.70 -5.02
CA LEU A 71 5.09 34.26 -5.96
C LEU A 71 5.98 33.15 -5.37
N ALA A 72 6.36 33.26 -4.09
CA ALA A 72 7.12 32.22 -3.42
C ALA A 72 6.35 30.89 -3.34
N LEU A 73 5.04 30.91 -3.06
CA LEU A 73 4.21 29.70 -3.04
C LEU A 73 4.04 29.08 -4.43
N VAL A 74 3.87 29.90 -5.46
CA VAL A 74 3.81 29.42 -6.85
C VAL A 74 5.12 28.73 -7.22
N ASN A 75 6.26 29.38 -6.96
CA ASN A 75 7.59 28.81 -7.26
C ASN A 75 7.81 27.50 -6.50
N TYR A 76 7.47 27.46 -5.21
CA TYR A 76 7.57 26.25 -4.39
C TYR A 76 6.69 25.11 -4.92
N SER A 77 5.45 25.42 -5.30
CA SER A 77 4.51 24.42 -5.82
C SER A 77 4.98 23.85 -7.17
N GLN A 78 5.55 24.70 -8.03
CA GLN A 78 6.15 24.27 -9.30
C GLN A 78 7.36 23.37 -9.08
N GLU A 79 8.28 23.78 -8.20
CA GLU A 79 9.48 23.01 -7.89
C GLU A 79 9.13 21.63 -7.31
N LEU A 80 8.18 21.59 -6.36
CA LEU A 80 7.70 20.32 -5.82
C LEU A 80 7.01 19.46 -6.87
N GLY A 81 6.17 20.05 -7.74
CA GLY A 81 5.53 19.32 -8.83
C GLY A 81 6.57 18.68 -9.76
N LYS A 82 7.64 19.40 -10.08
CA LYS A 82 8.77 18.89 -10.87
C LYS A 82 9.49 17.75 -10.15
N ILE A 83 9.84 17.92 -8.87
CA ILE A 83 10.47 16.86 -8.07
C ILE A 83 9.60 15.61 -8.05
N MET A 84 8.29 15.74 -7.82
CA MET A 84 7.38 14.60 -7.82
C MET A 84 7.34 13.90 -9.18
N GLN A 85 7.22 14.66 -10.27
CA GLN A 85 7.21 14.08 -11.62
C GLN A 85 8.52 13.38 -11.98
N GLU A 86 9.66 13.90 -11.52
CA GLU A 86 10.97 13.30 -11.80
C GLU A 86 11.26 12.08 -10.91
N GLN A 87 10.82 12.09 -9.65
CA GLN A 87 11.18 11.08 -8.65
C GLN A 87 10.13 9.98 -8.51
N LEU A 88 8.84 10.31 -8.57
CA LEU A 88 7.73 9.35 -8.40
C LEU A 88 7.27 8.81 -9.76
N THR A 89 8.20 8.18 -10.48
CA THR A 89 7.90 7.54 -11.77
C THR A 89 7.84 6.03 -11.62
N TRP A 90 6.98 5.39 -12.41
CA TRP A 90 6.94 3.92 -12.47
C TRP A 90 8.30 3.34 -12.88
N ALA A 91 9.03 4.00 -13.79
CA ALA A 91 10.36 3.57 -14.23
C ALA A 91 11.39 3.48 -13.09
N LYS A 92 11.30 4.36 -12.08
CA LYS A 92 12.17 4.32 -10.90
C LYS A 92 11.69 3.32 -9.85
N LEU A 93 10.37 3.13 -9.72
CA LEU A 93 9.78 2.28 -8.68
C LEU A 93 9.69 0.80 -9.06
N GLU A 94 9.49 0.49 -10.34
CA GLU A 94 9.35 -0.90 -10.82
C GLU A 94 10.52 -1.81 -10.43
N PRO A 95 11.81 -1.40 -10.57
CA PRO A 95 12.93 -2.27 -10.18
C PRO A 95 12.95 -2.60 -8.69
N GLU A 96 12.62 -1.63 -7.83
CA GLU A 96 12.56 -1.81 -6.38
C GLU A 96 11.39 -2.73 -6.00
N MET A 97 10.23 -2.55 -6.64
CA MET A 97 9.08 -3.43 -6.44
C MET A 97 9.39 -4.86 -6.87
N ILE A 98 10.08 -5.05 -7.99
CA ILE A 98 10.50 -6.38 -8.44
C ILE A 98 11.41 -7.03 -7.40
N LYS A 99 12.37 -6.28 -6.86
CA LYS A 99 13.29 -6.78 -5.83
C LYS A 99 12.55 -7.25 -4.59
N ILE A 100 11.65 -6.43 -4.06
CA ILE A 100 10.84 -6.77 -2.88
C ILE A 100 10.04 -8.06 -3.12
N TYR A 101 9.37 -8.18 -4.26
CA TYR A 101 8.59 -9.39 -4.56
C TYR A 101 9.47 -10.63 -4.76
N ALA A 102 10.67 -10.49 -5.31
CA ALA A 102 11.60 -11.60 -5.48
C ALA A 102 12.23 -12.07 -4.15
N GLU A 103 12.33 -11.18 -3.16
CA GLU A 103 12.82 -11.48 -1.81
C GLU A 103 11.74 -12.13 -0.94
N GLU A 104 10.48 -11.70 -1.10
CA GLU A 104 9.38 -12.11 -0.21
C GLU A 104 8.54 -13.29 -0.74
N PHE A 105 8.49 -13.50 -2.05
CA PHE A 105 7.63 -14.53 -2.66
C PHE A 105 8.41 -15.54 -3.49
N THR A 106 7.90 -16.77 -3.43
CA THR A 106 8.34 -17.88 -4.28
C THR A 106 7.68 -17.79 -5.66
N GLN A 107 8.27 -18.48 -6.63
CA GLN A 107 7.72 -18.56 -7.99
C GLN A 107 6.30 -19.13 -8.00
N GLU A 108 6.04 -20.16 -7.20
CA GLU A 108 4.73 -20.80 -7.08
C GLU A 108 3.66 -19.83 -6.56
N GLU A 109 3.98 -19.03 -5.55
CA GLU A 109 3.06 -18.02 -5.00
C GLU A 109 2.75 -16.92 -6.02
N ILE A 110 3.77 -16.41 -6.72
CA ILE A 110 3.57 -15.41 -7.78
C ILE A 110 2.70 -15.96 -8.90
N ASP A 111 2.93 -17.20 -9.33
CA ASP A 111 2.13 -17.82 -10.39
C ASP A 111 0.67 -18.03 -9.93
N GLY A 112 0.46 -18.44 -8.67
CA GLY A 112 -0.86 -18.53 -8.06
C GLY A 112 -1.59 -17.17 -8.01
N MET A 113 -0.89 -16.10 -7.62
CA MET A 113 -1.43 -14.74 -7.64
C MET A 113 -1.81 -14.31 -9.06
N ILE A 114 -0.94 -14.55 -10.04
CA ILE A 114 -1.21 -14.24 -11.46
C ILE A 114 -2.44 -14.99 -11.94
N GLN A 115 -2.56 -16.28 -11.62
CA GLN A 115 -3.70 -17.11 -12.01
C GLN A 115 -5.00 -16.55 -11.40
N PHE A 116 -4.99 -16.25 -10.10
CA PHE A 116 -6.15 -15.67 -9.42
C PHE A 116 -6.55 -14.32 -10.03
N TYR A 117 -5.60 -13.40 -10.20
CA TYR A 117 -5.89 -12.06 -10.71
C TYR A 117 -6.31 -12.05 -12.17
N LYS A 118 -6.08 -13.11 -12.96
CA LYS A 118 -6.65 -13.27 -14.30
C LYS A 118 -8.14 -13.64 -14.30
N THR A 119 -8.68 -14.12 -13.18
CA THR A 119 -10.11 -14.46 -13.08
C THR A 119 -11.00 -13.21 -13.03
N PRO A 120 -12.29 -13.30 -13.39
CA PRO A 120 -13.23 -12.19 -13.24
C PRO A 120 -13.31 -11.66 -11.79
N VAL A 121 -13.24 -12.56 -10.79
CA VAL A 121 -13.24 -12.19 -9.38
C VAL A 121 -11.95 -11.47 -9.01
N GLY A 122 -10.79 -11.98 -9.43
CA GLY A 122 -9.50 -11.34 -9.19
C GLY A 122 -9.40 -9.94 -9.79
N GLN A 123 -9.87 -9.75 -11.03
CA GLN A 123 -9.96 -8.42 -11.64
C GLN A 123 -10.92 -7.50 -10.86
N SER A 124 -12.08 -8.01 -10.44
CA SER A 124 -12.99 -7.24 -9.59
C SER A 124 -12.36 -6.85 -8.26
N THR A 125 -11.47 -7.67 -7.69
CA THR A 125 -10.72 -7.35 -6.47
C THR A 125 -9.77 -6.18 -6.72
N ILE A 126 -8.98 -6.22 -7.80
CA ILE A 126 -8.07 -5.13 -8.19
C ILE A 126 -8.83 -3.80 -8.29
N ASP A 127 -9.99 -3.80 -8.95
CA ASP A 127 -10.75 -2.57 -9.20
C ASP A 127 -11.49 -2.05 -7.95
N LYS A 128 -11.93 -2.94 -7.06
CA LYS A 128 -12.77 -2.55 -5.91
C LYS A 128 -11.99 -2.34 -4.61
N MET A 129 -10.82 -2.96 -4.43
CA MET A 129 -10.05 -2.83 -3.19
C MET A 129 -9.68 -1.37 -2.85
N PRO A 130 -9.28 -0.51 -3.81
CA PRO A 130 -9.07 0.91 -3.52
C PRO A 130 -10.33 1.60 -2.99
N ILE A 131 -11.50 1.28 -3.54
CA ILE A 131 -12.80 1.82 -3.12
C ILE A 131 -13.16 1.33 -1.71
N VAL A 132 -12.94 0.05 -1.43
CA VAL A 132 -13.16 -0.54 -0.10
C VAL A 132 -12.26 0.13 0.93
N MET A 133 -10.98 0.33 0.63
CA MET A 133 -10.04 1.03 1.50
C MET A 133 -10.49 2.47 1.77
N GLN A 134 -10.85 3.22 0.71
CA GLN A 134 -11.34 4.60 0.84
C GLN A 134 -12.60 4.67 1.74
N LYS A 135 -13.58 3.80 1.52
CA LYS A 135 -14.79 3.74 2.35
C LYS A 135 -14.50 3.34 3.78
N SER A 136 -13.55 2.43 3.99
CA SER A 136 -13.13 2.01 5.33
C SER A 136 -12.49 3.16 6.10
N MET A 137 -11.64 3.97 5.45
CA MET A 137 -11.08 5.19 6.05
C MET A 137 -12.17 6.19 6.44
N GLN A 138 -13.18 6.40 5.58
CA GLN A 138 -14.31 7.29 5.89
C GLN A 138 -15.10 6.83 7.13
N VAL A 139 -15.30 5.52 7.29
CA VAL A 139 -15.91 4.96 8.51
C VAL A 139 -15.05 5.26 9.73
N GLY A 140 -13.73 5.08 9.63
CA GLY A 140 -12.78 5.43 10.69
C GLY A 140 -12.85 6.90 11.11
N TYR A 141 -12.87 7.83 10.14
CA TYR A 141 -13.02 9.26 10.43
C TYR A 141 -14.35 9.57 11.12
N LYS A 142 -15.46 9.02 10.64
CA LYS A 142 -16.77 9.20 11.27
C LYS A 142 -16.78 8.69 12.71
N GLN A 143 -16.12 7.56 12.97
CA GLN A 143 -16.01 7.01 14.32
C GLN A 143 -15.17 7.93 15.23
N MET A 144 -14.08 8.48 14.72
CA MET A 144 -13.25 9.46 15.44
C MET A 144 -14.05 10.72 15.79
N ASP A 145 -14.81 11.26 14.83
CA ASP A 145 -15.67 12.43 15.05
C ASP A 145 -16.71 12.16 16.14
N ALA A 146 -17.29 10.95 16.17
CA ALA A 146 -18.27 10.56 17.18
C ALA A 146 -17.70 10.42 18.60
N ILE A 147 -16.41 10.09 18.75
CA ILE A 147 -15.76 9.94 20.07
C ILE A 147 -15.07 11.21 20.55
N THR A 148 -14.74 12.15 19.66
CA THR A 148 -14.07 13.43 19.99
C THR A 148 -14.73 14.16 21.17
N PRO A 149 -16.07 14.32 21.26
CA PRO A 149 -16.69 14.99 22.39
C PRO A 149 -16.44 14.30 23.74
N LYS A 150 -16.39 12.96 23.75
CA LYS A 150 -16.11 12.18 24.96
C LYS A 150 -14.65 12.34 25.40
N ILE A 151 -13.72 12.39 24.43
CA ILE A 151 -12.31 12.67 24.70
C ILE A 151 -12.15 14.05 25.32
N MET A 152 -12.83 15.07 24.77
CA MET A 152 -12.82 16.43 25.32
C MET A 152 -13.38 16.48 26.75
N GLN A 153 -14.50 15.80 27.01
CA GLN A 153 -15.07 15.71 28.35
C GLN A 153 -14.12 15.05 29.36
N ALA A 154 -13.41 13.99 28.96
CA ALA A 154 -12.41 13.34 29.79
C ALA A 154 -11.23 14.27 30.10
N ALA A 155 -10.77 15.03 29.10
CA ALA A 155 -9.69 16.01 29.28
C ALA A 155 -10.10 17.16 30.21
N GLU A 156 -11.34 17.66 30.10
CA GLU A 156 -11.88 18.68 31.01
C GLU A 156 -11.95 18.18 32.46
N LYS A 157 -12.40 16.94 32.66
CA LYS A 157 -12.46 16.32 34.00
C LYS A 157 -11.06 16.21 34.60
N PHE A 158 -10.10 15.70 33.83
CA PHE A 158 -8.70 15.60 34.27
C PHE A 158 -8.12 16.96 34.65
N ALA A 159 -8.34 18.00 33.83
CA ALA A 159 -7.84 19.34 34.11
C ALA A 159 -8.41 19.93 35.42
N LYS A 160 -9.69 19.68 35.72
CA LYS A 160 -10.32 20.09 36.99
C LYS A 160 -9.71 19.37 38.19
N GLU A 161 -9.44 18.07 38.08
CA GLU A 161 -8.80 17.29 39.14
C GLU A 161 -7.37 17.77 39.43
N MET A 162 -6.63 18.17 38.40
CA MET A 162 -5.26 18.71 38.53
C MET A 162 -5.19 20.13 39.12
N GLN A 163 -6.28 20.90 39.04
CA GLN A 163 -6.38 22.26 39.64
C GLN A 163 -6.95 22.25 41.05
N ALA A 164 -7.33 21.07 41.57
CA ALA A 164 -7.96 20.91 42.88
C ALA A 164 -6.95 20.77 44.04
N GLU A 165 -5.68 21.12 43.82
CA GLU A 165 -4.65 21.35 44.85
C GLU A 165 -4.35 22.84 45.01
#